data_AF-A0AAW1QN60-F1
#
_entry.id   AF-A0AAW1QN60-F1
#
_cell.length_a   1.000
_cell.length_b   1.000
_cell.length_c   1.000
_cell.angle_alpha   90.00
_cell.angle_beta   90.00
_cell.angle_gamma   90.00
#
_symmetry.space_group_name_H-M   'P 1'
#
loop_
_entity.id
_entity.type
_entity.pdbx_description
1 polymer ?
#
loop_
_entity_poly.entity_id
_entity_poly.type
_entity_poly.pdbx_seq_one_letter_code
_entity_poly.pdbx_strand_id
1 'polypeptide(L)'
;MVGAQQNGDVSRPLLDETRPCGDPVTVDIEEATGANCNLQHEAAVTHRTAEEQEDWEDEHKHYSDRGQWLRAGVLGANDGLVSVTATMLGVSGGSPEIRTLILAGSSALVAGALSMAAGEYISVSSQRDTEQADIQKEREQQEKGPEARLHELNELADIYKSRGLDDDLAHQVAIQLTKHDVVRAHARDELGIDMDELSNPWSAALSSMISFIVGGGVPLIAAIFVDDPFWRLVSVSGAATAALLSFGVISAWLGGAHKIKASLRVLLGGWIAMAVTFGVGKLFGHSPE
;
A
#
# COMPACT_ATOMS: atom_id res chain seq x y z
N MET A 1 7.31 34.94 45.47
CA MET A 1 7.42 33.93 46.55
C MET A 1 7.90 32.64 45.88
N VAL A 2 9.21 32.37 45.94
CA VAL A 2 9.85 31.30 46.76
C VAL A 2 9.38 29.91 46.33
N GLY A 3 10.17 28.88 45.97
CA GLY A 3 11.59 28.50 46.07
C GLY A 3 11.59 26.95 45.99
N ALA A 4 12.35 26.30 45.09
CA ALA A 4 13.70 25.70 45.26
C ALA A 4 13.77 24.27 45.88
N GLN A 5 14.32 23.30 45.10
CA GLN A 5 15.26 22.18 45.42
C GLN A 5 15.37 21.24 44.18
N GLN A 6 16.47 21.19 43.39
CA GLN A 6 17.76 20.43 43.50
C GLN A 6 17.59 18.92 43.76
N ASN A 7 18.32 17.94 43.17
CA ASN A 7 19.39 17.82 42.15
C ASN A 7 19.56 16.31 41.82
N GLY A 8 20.12 15.95 40.65
CA GLY A 8 20.58 14.59 40.34
C GLY A 8 20.94 14.36 38.87
N ASP A 9 22.24 14.37 38.58
CA ASP A 9 22.94 14.48 37.28
C ASP A 9 23.30 13.11 36.67
N VAL A 10 23.25 12.98 35.34
CA VAL A 10 24.00 11.96 34.57
C VAL A 10 24.52 12.61 33.27
N SER A 11 25.84 12.75 33.24
CA SER A 11 26.63 13.51 32.29
C SER A 11 26.72 12.87 30.89
N ARG A 12 26.69 13.71 29.85
CA ARG A 12 27.09 13.41 28.46
C ARG A 12 28.56 13.82 28.25
N PRO A 13 29.43 13.05 27.57
CA PRO A 13 30.77 13.50 27.28
C PRO A 13 30.80 14.50 26.12
N LEU A 14 31.41 15.66 26.40
CA LEU A 14 31.85 16.70 25.48
C LEU A 14 33.05 16.18 24.67
N LEU A 15 33.06 16.40 23.36
CA LEU A 15 34.27 16.25 22.53
C LEU A 15 35.13 17.51 22.72
N ASP A 16 36.26 17.34 23.42
CA ASP A 16 37.28 18.36 23.69
C ASP A 16 38.34 18.33 22.59
N GLU A 17 38.40 19.43 21.83
CA GLU A 17 39.52 19.80 20.97
C GLU A 17 40.76 20.17 21.81
N THR A 18 41.62 19.22 22.14
CA THR A 18 43.02 19.54 22.49
C THR A 18 43.98 18.35 22.26
N ARG A 19 44.75 18.36 21.16
CA ARG A 19 46.24 18.22 21.11
C ARG A 19 46.80 18.05 19.69
N PRO A 20 48.03 18.54 19.42
CA PRO A 20 48.33 19.37 18.25
C PRO A 20 49.39 18.80 17.29
N CYS A 21 49.49 19.46 16.13
CA CYS A 21 50.42 19.24 15.02
C CYS A 21 51.92 19.42 15.36
N GLY A 22 52.77 18.57 14.74
CA GLY A 22 54.10 18.95 14.23
C GLY A 22 55.34 18.53 15.04
N ASP A 23 55.98 17.44 14.58
CA ASP A 23 57.39 17.17 14.23
C ASP A 23 58.55 17.98 14.88
N PRO A 24 59.78 17.43 14.97
CA PRO A 24 60.97 18.26 15.00
C PRO A 24 61.90 18.03 13.79
N VAL A 25 62.38 19.16 13.28
CA VAL A 25 63.27 19.38 12.15
C VAL A 25 64.75 19.10 12.52
N THR A 26 65.59 18.88 11.49
CA THR A 26 67.09 18.97 11.35
C THR A 26 67.96 17.72 11.63
N VAL A 27 69.01 17.32 10.89
CA VAL A 27 69.64 17.47 9.52
C VAL A 27 70.51 16.18 9.34
N ASP A 28 70.90 15.63 8.17
CA ASP A 28 72.07 16.00 7.35
C ASP A 28 72.26 14.99 6.18
N ILE A 29 72.91 15.49 5.13
CA ILE A 29 73.15 14.92 3.79
C ILE A 29 74.34 13.96 3.79
N GLU A 30 74.23 12.77 3.15
CA GLU A 30 75.31 12.21 2.28
C GLU A 30 74.81 11.02 1.43
N GLU A 31 74.49 11.34 0.17
CA GLU A 31 74.96 10.69 -1.05
C GLU A 31 75.33 9.19 -1.03
N ALA A 32 74.55 8.36 -1.74
CA ALA A 32 75.08 7.26 -2.57
C ALA A 32 74.00 6.70 -3.52
N THR A 33 73.94 7.30 -4.71
CA THR A 33 73.89 6.61 -6.01
C THR A 33 73.25 5.21 -6.12
N GLY A 34 72.13 5.17 -6.87
CA GLY A 34 71.93 4.23 -7.97
C GLY A 34 71.66 2.76 -7.62
N ALA A 35 70.39 2.35 -7.74
CA ALA A 35 70.06 1.03 -8.30
C ALA A 35 68.59 0.99 -8.74
N ASN A 36 68.41 0.91 -10.05
CA ASN A 36 67.21 0.40 -10.70
C ASN A 36 67.01 -1.06 -10.28
N CYS A 37 65.86 -1.42 -9.70
CA CYS A 37 65.43 -2.82 -9.68
C CYS A 37 63.90 -2.93 -9.73
N ASN A 38 63.42 -3.01 -10.96
CA ASN A 38 62.16 -3.61 -11.35
C ASN A 38 62.08 -5.03 -10.77
N LEU A 39 61.21 -5.28 -9.78
CA LEU A 39 60.88 -6.62 -9.35
C LEU A 39 59.37 -6.73 -9.10
N GLN A 40 58.79 -7.59 -9.92
CA GLN A 40 57.43 -8.12 -9.87
C GLN A 40 57.08 -8.51 -8.42
N HIS A 41 55.93 -8.04 -7.93
CA HIS A 41 55.26 -8.71 -6.81
C HIS A 41 54.07 -9.47 -7.37
N GLU A 42 54.31 -10.77 -7.51
CA GLU A 42 53.33 -11.81 -7.71
C GLU A 42 52.16 -11.69 -6.72
N ALA A 43 50.99 -12.04 -7.26
CA ALA A 43 49.73 -12.11 -6.55
C ALA A 43 49.82 -13.07 -5.35
N ALA A 44 49.43 -12.57 -4.18
CA ALA A 44 48.90 -13.38 -3.10
C ALA A 44 47.42 -13.02 -2.94
N VAL A 45 46.59 -13.49 -3.87
CA VAL A 45 45.14 -13.59 -3.65
C VAL A 45 44.95 -14.74 -2.67
N THR A 46 44.84 -14.42 -1.38
CA THR A 46 44.49 -15.39 -0.36
C THR A 46 43.08 -15.89 -0.68
N HIS A 47 42.99 -17.14 -1.16
CA HIS A 47 41.74 -17.87 -1.30
C HIS A 47 41.09 -17.97 0.08
N ARG A 48 40.14 -17.07 0.36
CA ARG A 48 39.22 -17.21 1.49
C ARG A 48 38.34 -18.42 1.17
N THR A 49 38.43 -19.44 2.02
CA THR A 49 37.66 -20.67 1.96
C THR A 49 36.18 -20.37 1.84
N ALA A 50 35.52 -21.06 0.91
CA ALA A 50 34.10 -20.94 0.59
C ALA A 50 33.25 -21.60 1.68
N GLU A 51 33.07 -20.95 2.83
CA GLU A 51 32.17 -21.41 3.89
C GLU A 51 31.93 -20.28 4.91
N GLU A 52 31.18 -19.25 4.50
CA GLU A 52 30.39 -18.31 5.34
C GLU A 52 29.89 -17.17 4.45
N GLN A 53 29.17 -17.53 3.38
CA GLN A 53 28.30 -16.60 2.71
C GLN A 53 26.96 -16.74 3.43
N GLU A 54 26.77 -15.95 4.50
CA GLU A 54 25.47 -15.80 5.12
C GLU A 54 24.51 -15.36 4.02
N ASP A 55 23.67 -16.30 3.61
CA ASP A 55 22.55 -16.09 2.71
C ASP A 55 21.52 -15.29 3.50
N TRP A 56 21.65 -13.98 3.45
CA TRP A 56 20.61 -13.07 3.89
C TRP A 56 19.47 -13.17 2.87
N GLU A 57 18.65 -14.23 2.97
CA GLU A 57 17.33 -14.28 2.35
C GLU A 57 16.49 -13.18 3.01
N ASP A 58 16.64 -11.95 2.53
CA ASP A 58 15.72 -10.87 2.81
C ASP A 58 14.35 -11.26 2.23
N GLU A 59 13.51 -11.88 3.05
CA GLU A 59 12.08 -12.04 2.76
C GLU A 59 11.36 -10.69 2.90
N HIS A 60 11.91 -9.64 2.29
CA HIS A 60 11.25 -8.36 2.13
C HIS A 60 10.16 -8.51 1.05
N LYS A 61 9.03 -9.10 1.44
CA LYS A 61 7.82 -9.08 0.62
C LYS A 61 7.40 -7.62 0.41
N HIS A 62 7.62 -7.10 -0.79
CA HIS A 62 7.13 -5.80 -1.21
C HIS A 62 5.60 -5.87 -1.40
N TYR A 63 4.88 -5.01 -0.67
CA TYR A 63 3.41 -4.98 -0.61
C TYR A 63 2.79 -3.96 -1.60
N SER A 64 3.59 -3.11 -2.24
CA SER A 64 3.15 -1.97 -3.07
C SER A 64 2.22 -2.39 -4.21
N ASP A 65 2.64 -3.38 -4.98
CA ASP A 65 2.01 -3.82 -6.23
C ASP A 65 0.76 -4.65 -5.96
N ARG A 66 0.77 -5.33 -4.81
CA ARG A 66 -0.39 -6.05 -4.30
C ARG A 66 -1.46 -5.11 -3.77
N GLY A 67 -1.10 -3.87 -3.44
CA GLY A 67 -1.96 -2.94 -2.73
C GLY A 67 -3.29 -2.68 -3.45
N GLN A 68 -3.26 -2.40 -4.76
CA GLN A 68 -4.45 -1.93 -5.47
C GLN A 68 -5.51 -3.01 -5.64
N TRP A 69 -5.15 -4.18 -6.18
CA TRP A 69 -6.11 -5.28 -6.34
C TRP A 69 -6.50 -5.91 -5.01
N LEU A 70 -5.59 -6.00 -4.03
CA LEU A 70 -5.88 -6.54 -2.71
C LEU A 70 -6.86 -5.64 -1.95
N ARG A 71 -6.67 -4.31 -2.03
CA ARG A 71 -7.61 -3.33 -1.49
C ARG A 71 -8.98 -3.49 -2.14
N ALA A 72 -9.02 -3.54 -3.47
CA ALA A 72 -10.26 -3.71 -4.22
C ALA A 72 -10.99 -5.01 -3.83
N GLY A 73 -10.27 -6.13 -3.70
CA GLY A 73 -10.83 -7.40 -3.26
C GLY A 73 -11.34 -7.40 -1.82
N VAL A 74 -10.57 -6.85 -0.87
CA VAL A 74 -10.99 -6.74 0.54
C VAL A 74 -12.23 -5.86 0.69
N LEU A 75 -12.30 -4.75 -0.02
CA LEU A 75 -13.50 -3.92 -0.05
C LEU A 75 -14.66 -4.68 -0.67
N GLY A 76 -14.42 -5.40 -1.77
CA GLY A 76 -15.43 -6.23 -2.44
C GLY A 76 -16.06 -7.27 -1.53
N ALA A 77 -15.25 -8.08 -0.85
CA ALA A 77 -15.76 -9.10 0.06
C ALA A 77 -16.62 -8.52 1.19
N ASN A 78 -16.17 -7.43 1.81
CA ASN A 78 -16.92 -6.79 2.90
C ASN A 78 -18.21 -6.14 2.40
N ASP A 79 -18.15 -5.42 1.28
CA ASP A 79 -19.32 -4.74 0.73
C ASP A 79 -20.38 -5.74 0.25
N GLY A 80 -19.95 -6.81 -0.43
CA GLY A 80 -20.84 -7.90 -0.85
C GLY A 80 -21.52 -8.58 0.33
N LEU A 81 -20.76 -8.90 1.38
CA LEU A 81 -21.30 -9.50 2.59
C LEU A 81 -22.33 -8.60 3.27
N VAL A 82 -21.99 -7.34 3.51
CA VAL A 82 -22.86 -6.41 4.26
C VAL A 82 -24.09 -6.06 3.43
N SER A 83 -23.92 -5.65 2.17
CA SER A 83 -25.00 -5.16 1.33
C SER A 83 -26.04 -6.25 1.02
N VAL A 84 -25.60 -7.46 0.68
CA VAL A 84 -26.51 -8.58 0.37
C VAL A 84 -27.21 -9.05 1.63
N THR A 85 -26.49 -9.19 2.76
CA THR A 85 -27.11 -9.57 4.03
C THR A 85 -28.14 -8.52 4.48
N ALA A 86 -27.78 -7.25 4.45
CA ALA A 86 -28.66 -6.15 4.82
C ALA A 86 -29.91 -6.10 3.96
N THR A 87 -29.79 -6.32 2.64
CA THR A 87 -30.92 -6.41 1.72
C THR A 87 -31.84 -7.58 2.07
N MET A 88 -31.28 -8.77 2.29
CA MET A 88 -32.04 -9.97 2.66
C MET A 88 -32.78 -9.77 3.99
N LEU A 89 -32.11 -9.20 4.99
CA LEU A 89 -32.72 -8.89 6.28
C LEU A 89 -33.79 -7.81 6.16
N GLY A 90 -33.57 -6.76 5.36
CA GLY A 90 -34.58 -5.76 5.05
C GLY A 90 -35.84 -6.38 4.47
N VAL A 91 -35.71 -7.18 3.42
CA VAL A 91 -36.87 -7.87 2.82
C VAL A 91 -37.56 -8.80 3.83
N SER A 92 -36.79 -9.52 4.65
CA SER A 92 -37.34 -10.40 5.67
C SER A 92 -38.15 -9.68 6.76
N GLY A 93 -37.81 -8.41 7.03
CA GLY A 93 -38.55 -7.57 7.97
C GLY A 93 -39.97 -7.28 7.50
N GLY A 94 -40.20 -7.32 6.18
CA GLY A 94 -41.51 -7.10 5.58
C GLY A 94 -42.23 -8.35 5.05
N SER A 95 -41.51 -9.43 4.71
CA SER A 95 -42.10 -10.69 4.27
C SER A 95 -41.34 -11.92 4.79
N PRO A 96 -42.01 -12.94 5.35
CA PRO A 96 -41.37 -14.18 5.79
C PRO A 96 -41.10 -15.17 4.64
N GLU A 97 -41.44 -14.84 3.39
CA GLU A 97 -41.34 -15.78 2.28
C GLU A 97 -39.90 -15.99 1.79
N ILE A 98 -39.47 -17.25 1.70
CA ILE A 98 -38.12 -17.61 1.24
C ILE A 98 -37.86 -17.20 -0.21
N ARG A 99 -38.86 -17.29 -1.11
CA ARG A 99 -38.71 -16.92 -2.52
C ARG A 99 -38.37 -15.44 -2.68
N THR A 100 -39.07 -14.58 -1.95
CA THR A 100 -38.82 -13.12 -1.94
C THR A 100 -37.43 -12.80 -1.42
N LEU A 101 -37.00 -13.49 -0.36
CA LEU A 101 -35.67 -13.31 0.23
C LEU A 101 -34.54 -13.75 -0.73
N ILE A 102 -34.66 -14.91 -1.38
CA ILE A 102 -33.66 -15.41 -2.34
C ILE A 102 -33.64 -14.56 -3.61
N LEU A 103 -34.80 -14.13 -4.11
CA LEU A 103 -34.87 -13.24 -5.27
C LEU A 103 -34.19 -11.90 -4.98
N ALA A 104 -34.46 -11.30 -3.82
CA ALA A 104 -33.83 -10.06 -3.41
C ALA A 104 -32.32 -10.21 -3.19
N GLY A 105 -31.89 -11.25 -2.48
CA GLY A 105 -30.47 -11.51 -2.22
C GLY A 105 -29.68 -11.80 -3.49
N SER A 106 -30.19 -12.63 -4.39
CA SER A 106 -29.52 -12.92 -5.67
C SER A 106 -29.49 -11.71 -6.59
N SER A 107 -30.56 -10.91 -6.63
CA SER A 107 -30.59 -9.65 -7.39
C SER A 107 -29.58 -8.64 -6.84
N ALA A 108 -29.51 -8.48 -5.51
CA ALA A 108 -28.52 -7.63 -4.85
C ALA A 108 -27.10 -8.11 -5.10
N LEU A 109 -26.86 -9.42 -5.09
CA LEU A 109 -25.55 -10.01 -5.37
C LEU A 109 -25.08 -9.64 -6.78
N VAL A 110 -25.91 -9.89 -7.80
CA VAL A 110 -25.55 -9.64 -9.21
C VAL A 110 -25.43 -8.15 -9.48
N ALA A 111 -26.43 -7.36 -9.06
CA ALA A 111 -26.41 -5.92 -9.29
C ALA A 111 -25.24 -5.24 -8.55
N GLY A 112 -24.99 -5.63 -7.29
CA GLY A 112 -23.89 -5.11 -6.49
C GLY A 112 -22.52 -5.49 -7.05
N ALA A 113 -22.32 -6.75 -7.45
CA ALA A 113 -21.05 -7.19 -8.03
C ALA A 113 -20.72 -6.44 -9.33
N LEU A 114 -21.70 -6.28 -10.22
CA LEU A 114 -21.52 -5.54 -11.48
C LEU A 114 -21.29 -4.04 -11.22
N SER A 115 -22.06 -3.44 -10.32
CA SER A 115 -21.90 -2.02 -9.95
C SER A 115 -20.52 -1.77 -9.35
N MET A 116 -20.03 -2.67 -8.51
CA MET A 116 -18.72 -2.55 -7.89
C MET A 116 -17.59 -2.74 -8.90
N ALA A 117 -17.71 -3.73 -9.79
CA ALA A 117 -16.76 -3.94 -10.88
C ALA A 117 -16.64 -2.70 -11.77
N ALA A 118 -17.79 -2.15 -12.18
CA ALA A 118 -17.85 -0.94 -12.99
C ALA A 118 -17.26 0.27 -12.26
N GLY A 119 -17.62 0.48 -10.99
CA GLY A 119 -17.10 1.58 -10.18
C GLY A 119 -15.59 1.53 -10.01
N GLU A 120 -15.04 0.35 -9.70
CA GLU A 120 -13.60 0.16 -9.55
C GLU A 120 -12.88 0.31 -10.90
N TYR A 121 -13.44 -0.23 -11.99
CA TYR A 121 -12.89 -0.04 -13.34
C TYR A 121 -12.82 1.43 -13.72
N ILE A 122 -13.91 2.18 -13.53
CA ILE A 122 -13.97 3.61 -13.87
C ILE A 122 -12.96 4.40 -13.03
N SER A 123 -12.91 4.14 -11.72
CA SER A 123 -11.99 4.83 -10.81
C SER A 123 -10.53 4.59 -11.19
N VAL A 124 -10.13 3.33 -11.40
CA VAL A 124 -8.74 2.97 -11.72
C VAL A 124 -8.38 3.34 -13.16
N SER A 125 -9.34 3.33 -14.09
CA SER A 125 -9.13 3.84 -15.45
C SER A 125 -8.84 5.33 -15.43
N SER A 126 -9.62 6.12 -14.69
CA SER A 126 -9.37 7.56 -14.54
C SER A 126 -8.00 7.86 -13.92
N GLN A 127 -7.56 7.02 -12.96
CA GLN A 127 -6.21 7.11 -12.39
C GLN A 127 -5.16 6.85 -13.47
N ARG A 128 -5.30 5.75 -14.22
CA ARG A 128 -4.40 5.40 -15.32
C ARG A 128 -4.35 6.49 -16.41
N ASP A 129 -5.48 7.08 -16.76
CA ASP A 129 -5.55 8.17 -17.74
C ASP A 129 -4.78 9.39 -17.24
N THR A 130 -4.83 9.68 -15.94
CA THR A 130 -4.04 10.76 -15.31
C THR A 130 -2.55 10.45 -15.36
N GLU A 131 -2.15 9.23 -14.96
CA GLU A 131 -0.76 8.77 -15.04
C GLU A 131 -0.20 8.90 -16.47
N GLN A 132 -0.98 8.48 -17.47
CA GLN A 132 -0.59 8.58 -18.88
C GLN A 132 -0.52 10.02 -19.37
N ALA A 133 -1.46 10.88 -18.96
CA ALA A 133 -1.45 12.29 -19.34
C ALA A 133 -0.22 13.01 -18.78
N ASP A 134 0.17 12.72 -17.54
CA ASP A 134 1.35 13.36 -16.94
C ASP A 134 2.65 12.85 -17.57
N ILE A 135 2.77 11.54 -17.88
CA ILE A 135 3.89 11.02 -18.70
C ILE A 135 3.96 11.69 -20.07
N GLN A 136 2.81 11.95 -20.70
CA GLN A 136 2.77 12.59 -22.01
C GLN A 136 3.18 14.07 -21.92
N LYS A 137 2.78 14.80 -20.88
CA LYS A 137 3.26 16.16 -20.63
C LYS A 137 4.77 16.20 -20.44
N GLU A 138 5.33 15.23 -19.70
CA GLU A 138 6.78 15.13 -19.50
C GLU A 138 7.51 14.99 -20.84
N ARG A 139 7.01 14.13 -21.74
CA ARG A 139 7.54 14.01 -23.10
C ARG A 139 7.49 15.32 -23.87
N GLU A 140 6.38 16.04 -23.77
CA GLU A 140 6.21 17.35 -24.43
C GLU A 140 7.16 18.41 -23.88
N GLN A 141 7.47 18.40 -22.58
CA GLN A 141 8.46 19.32 -21.98
C GLN A 141 9.86 19.09 -22.56
N GLN A 142 10.25 17.82 -22.72
CA GLN A 142 11.55 17.45 -23.28
C GLN A 142 11.71 17.90 -24.76
N GLU A 143 10.61 18.15 -25.47
CA GLU A 143 10.59 18.65 -26.85
C GLU A 143 10.69 20.19 -26.95
N LYS A 144 10.48 20.96 -25.87
CA LYS A 144 10.47 22.44 -25.89
C LYS A 144 11.84 23.09 -26.05
N GLY A 145 12.92 22.32 -26.02
CA GLY A 145 14.27 22.77 -26.35
C GLY A 145 15.25 22.76 -25.17
N PRO A 146 16.49 23.28 -25.37
CA PRO A 146 17.56 23.14 -24.39
C PRO A 146 17.31 23.84 -23.06
N GLU A 147 16.67 25.01 -23.07
CA GLU A 147 16.38 25.78 -21.85
C GLU A 147 15.36 25.05 -20.97
N ALA A 148 14.31 24.49 -21.56
CA ALA A 148 13.32 23.68 -20.85
C ALA A 148 13.98 22.45 -20.23
N ARG A 149 14.77 21.69 -20.99
CA ARG A 149 15.47 20.50 -20.46
C ARG A 149 16.43 20.81 -19.31
N LEU A 150 17.08 21.97 -19.34
CA LEU A 150 17.95 22.41 -18.24
C LEU A 150 17.13 22.79 -17.00
N HIS A 151 15.95 23.39 -17.19
CA HIS A 151 15.03 23.70 -16.11
C HIS A 151 14.52 22.44 -15.41
N GLU A 152 13.99 21.46 -16.17
CA GLU A 152 13.53 20.15 -15.66
C GLU A 152 14.65 19.42 -14.90
N LEU A 153 15.88 19.41 -15.45
CA LEU A 153 17.05 18.81 -14.77
C LEU A 153 17.34 19.47 -13.40
N ASN A 154 17.18 20.79 -13.31
CA ASN A 154 17.39 21.51 -12.07
C ASN A 154 16.27 21.24 -11.05
N GLU A 155 15.02 21.13 -11.50
CA GLU A 155 13.91 20.74 -10.64
C GLU A 155 14.12 19.33 -10.07
N LEU A 156 14.54 18.39 -10.91
CA LEU A 156 14.89 17.04 -10.47
C LEU A 156 16.06 17.04 -9.47
N ALA A 157 17.09 17.86 -9.70
CA ALA A 157 18.18 18.02 -8.75
C ALA A 157 17.70 18.60 -7.41
N ASP A 158 16.79 19.58 -7.43
CA ASP A 158 16.22 20.16 -6.21
C ASP A 158 15.36 19.15 -5.43
N ILE A 159 14.65 18.25 -6.12
CA ILE A 159 13.98 17.10 -5.49
C ILE A 159 15.00 16.24 -4.74
N TYR A 160 16.14 15.90 -5.36
CA TYR A 160 17.19 15.14 -4.70
C TYR A 160 17.82 15.85 -3.51
N LYS A 161 18.02 17.17 -3.58
CA LYS A 161 18.46 17.98 -2.43
C LYS A 161 17.45 17.92 -1.29
N SER A 162 16.16 18.04 -1.59
CA SER A 162 15.10 17.94 -0.57
C SER A 162 15.05 16.56 0.11
N ARG A 163 15.51 15.51 -0.57
CA ARG A 163 15.65 14.15 -0.04
C ARG A 163 16.94 13.96 0.79
N GLY A 164 17.82 14.95 0.84
CA GLY A 164 19.01 14.97 1.70
C GLY A 164 20.36 14.85 0.99
N LEU A 165 20.40 14.96 -0.35
CA LEU A 165 21.68 15.01 -1.08
C LEU A 165 22.30 16.41 -1.02
N ASP A 166 23.63 16.47 -0.94
CA ASP A 166 24.37 17.72 -1.16
C ASP A 166 24.16 18.23 -2.60
N ASP A 167 24.28 19.54 -2.79
CA ASP A 167 23.97 20.23 -4.06
C ASP A 167 24.69 19.62 -5.28
N ASP A 168 26.01 19.45 -5.18
CA ASP A 168 26.84 18.87 -6.24
C ASP A 168 26.46 17.41 -6.56
N LEU A 169 26.13 16.62 -5.52
CA LEU A 169 25.76 15.22 -5.68
C LEU A 169 24.36 15.10 -6.30
N ALA A 170 23.41 15.90 -5.85
CA ALA A 170 22.05 15.94 -6.37
C ALA A 170 22.03 16.25 -7.87
N HIS A 171 22.83 17.22 -8.31
CA HIS A 171 22.96 17.56 -9.72
C HIS A 171 23.61 16.41 -10.53
N GLN A 172 24.64 15.76 -9.98
CA GLN A 172 25.26 14.60 -10.63
C GLN A 172 24.29 13.42 -10.76
N VAL A 173 23.48 13.15 -9.73
CA VAL A 173 22.46 12.09 -9.76
C VAL A 173 21.39 12.40 -10.81
N ALA A 174 20.89 13.63 -10.85
CA ALA A 174 19.92 14.06 -11.87
C ALA A 174 20.47 13.86 -13.28
N ILE A 175 21.72 14.26 -13.55
CA ILE A 175 22.38 14.06 -14.85
C ILE A 175 22.51 12.57 -15.19
N GLN A 176 22.98 11.75 -14.25
CA GLN A 176 23.23 10.33 -14.52
C GLN A 176 21.95 9.55 -14.78
N LEU A 177 20.87 9.81 -14.02
CA LEU A 177 19.59 9.11 -14.19
C LEU A 177 18.86 9.55 -15.46
N THR A 178 18.87 10.85 -15.77
CA THR A 178 18.24 11.38 -17.00
C THR A 178 18.99 10.95 -18.27
N LYS A 179 20.30 10.65 -18.19
CA LYS A 179 21.08 10.12 -19.33
C LYS A 179 20.57 8.77 -19.82
N HIS A 180 20.03 7.94 -18.93
CA HIS A 180 19.48 6.64 -19.30
C HIS A 180 18.06 6.79 -19.86
N ASP A 181 17.18 7.44 -19.11
CA ASP A 181 15.80 7.70 -19.53
C ASP A 181 15.26 8.93 -18.77
N VAL A 182 15.23 10.07 -19.47
CA VAL A 182 14.80 11.35 -18.89
C VAL A 182 13.34 11.32 -18.45
N VAL A 183 12.45 10.71 -19.24
CA VAL A 183 11.01 10.68 -18.95
C VAL A 183 10.74 9.76 -17.79
N ARG A 184 11.40 8.60 -17.75
CA ARG A 184 11.27 7.66 -16.63
C ARG A 184 11.84 8.22 -15.33
N ALA A 185 12.95 8.97 -15.39
CA ALA A 185 13.53 9.62 -14.21
C ALA A 185 12.55 10.65 -13.61
N HIS A 186 12.01 11.56 -14.41
CA HIS A 186 11.02 12.53 -13.93
C HIS A 186 9.72 11.85 -13.51
N ALA A 187 9.19 10.91 -14.29
CA ALA A 187 7.98 10.16 -13.92
C ALA A 187 8.12 9.46 -12.56
N ARG A 188 9.25 8.81 -12.30
CA ARG A 188 9.48 8.10 -11.03
C ARG A 188 9.74 9.06 -9.87
N ASP A 189 10.64 10.02 -10.06
CA ASP A 189 11.18 10.81 -8.95
C ASP A 189 10.44 12.12 -8.68
N GLU A 190 9.78 12.68 -9.69
CA GLU A 190 8.92 13.86 -9.53
C GLU A 190 7.46 13.45 -9.33
N LEU A 191 6.92 12.60 -10.21
CA LEU A 191 5.49 12.27 -10.20
C LEU A 191 5.16 11.05 -9.31
N GLY A 192 6.16 10.27 -8.91
CA GLY A 192 5.94 9.02 -8.17
C GLY A 192 5.27 7.92 -9.00
N ILE A 193 5.31 8.03 -10.33
CA ILE A 193 4.70 7.10 -11.28
C ILE A 193 5.76 6.10 -11.73
N ASP A 194 5.52 4.82 -11.47
CA ASP A 194 6.29 3.75 -12.09
C ASP A 194 5.68 3.40 -13.46
N MET A 195 6.43 3.67 -14.53
CA MET A 195 5.98 3.44 -15.90
C MET A 195 5.81 1.95 -16.23
N ASP A 196 6.48 1.05 -15.50
CA ASP A 196 6.35 -0.39 -15.70
C ASP A 196 5.17 -0.98 -14.92
N GLU A 197 4.60 -0.20 -13.99
CA GLU A 197 3.56 -0.66 -13.06
C GLU A 197 2.35 0.27 -12.99
N LEU A 198 1.95 0.80 -14.14
CA LEU A 198 0.76 1.64 -14.25
C LEU A 198 -0.49 0.93 -13.72
N SER A 199 -1.39 1.72 -13.13
CA SER A 199 -2.66 1.28 -12.60
C SER A 199 -3.40 0.32 -13.56
N ASN A 200 -3.86 -0.83 -13.06
CA ASN A 200 -4.52 -1.88 -13.87
C ASN A 200 -6.03 -1.97 -13.55
N PRO A 201 -6.91 -1.35 -14.36
CA PRO A 201 -8.34 -1.29 -14.08
C PRO A 201 -9.02 -2.65 -14.10
N TRP A 202 -8.61 -3.55 -15.00
CA TRP A 202 -9.20 -4.86 -15.14
C TRP A 202 -8.91 -5.76 -13.94
N SER A 203 -7.68 -5.73 -13.44
CA SER A 203 -7.29 -6.50 -12.25
C SER A 203 -8.10 -6.06 -11.03
N ALA A 204 -8.19 -4.74 -10.80
CA ALA A 204 -8.93 -4.19 -9.67
C ALA A 204 -10.43 -4.51 -9.75
N ALA A 205 -11.05 -4.32 -10.92
CA ALA A 205 -12.46 -4.58 -11.15
C ALA A 205 -12.84 -6.07 -11.02
N LEU A 206 -12.03 -6.98 -11.58
CA LEU A 206 -12.29 -8.42 -11.45
C LEU A 206 -12.07 -8.91 -10.03
N SER A 207 -11.02 -8.43 -9.36
CA SER A 207 -10.75 -8.77 -7.97
C SER A 207 -11.89 -8.34 -7.05
N SER A 208 -12.39 -7.10 -7.19
CA SER A 208 -13.52 -6.60 -6.40
C SER A 208 -14.81 -7.37 -6.70
N MET A 209 -15.12 -7.62 -7.98
CA MET A 209 -16.31 -8.37 -8.40
C MET A 209 -16.34 -9.79 -7.83
N ILE A 210 -15.26 -10.54 -8.00
CA ILE A 210 -15.17 -11.93 -7.50
C ILE A 210 -15.29 -11.93 -5.98
N SER A 211 -14.57 -11.02 -5.31
CA SER A 211 -14.62 -10.93 -3.85
C SER A 211 -16.02 -10.54 -3.36
N PHE A 212 -16.72 -9.63 -4.04
CA PHE A 212 -18.11 -9.28 -3.75
C PHE A 212 -19.04 -10.47 -3.85
N ILE A 213 -18.92 -11.27 -4.92
CA ILE A 213 -19.71 -12.49 -5.11
C ILE A 213 -19.44 -13.48 -3.98
N VAL A 214 -18.17 -13.68 -3.61
CA VAL A 214 -17.78 -14.57 -2.52
C VAL A 214 -18.37 -14.09 -1.19
N GLY A 215 -18.23 -12.80 -0.86
CA GLY A 215 -18.77 -12.21 0.36
C GLY A 215 -20.30 -12.26 0.42
N GLY A 216 -20.98 -11.81 -0.62
CA GLY A 216 -22.44 -11.79 -0.70
C GLY A 216 -23.07 -13.17 -0.91
N GLY A 217 -22.30 -14.16 -1.35
CA GLY A 217 -22.73 -15.55 -1.44
C GLY A 217 -22.95 -16.21 -0.07
N VAL A 218 -22.20 -15.80 0.95
CA VAL A 218 -22.31 -16.34 2.32
C VAL A 218 -23.74 -16.29 2.88
N PRO A 219 -24.42 -15.13 2.96
CA PRO A 219 -25.78 -15.06 3.48
C PRO A 219 -26.80 -15.81 2.62
N LEU A 220 -26.61 -15.85 1.29
CA LEU A 220 -27.47 -16.62 0.39
C LEU A 220 -27.39 -18.11 0.65
N ILE A 221 -26.18 -18.65 0.76
CA ILE A 221 -25.96 -20.06 1.08
C ILE A 221 -26.54 -20.39 2.46
N ALA A 222 -26.34 -19.51 3.45
CA ALA A 222 -26.87 -19.69 4.80
C ALA A 222 -28.42 -19.69 4.85
N ALA A 223 -29.08 -19.03 3.90
CA ALA A 223 -30.54 -18.95 3.84
C ALA A 223 -31.21 -20.19 3.22
N ILE A 224 -30.53 -20.87 2.27
CA ILE A 224 -31.14 -21.95 1.48
C ILE A 224 -31.44 -23.21 2.31
N PHE A 225 -30.66 -23.46 3.37
CA PHE A 225 -30.79 -24.68 4.18
C PHE A 225 -31.80 -24.57 5.33
N VAL A 226 -32.52 -23.46 5.45
CA VAL A 226 -33.41 -23.20 6.60
C VAL A 226 -34.79 -22.73 6.16
N ASP A 227 -35.79 -23.60 6.34
CA ASP A 227 -37.18 -23.33 5.95
C ASP A 227 -37.89 -22.38 6.92
N ASP A 228 -37.68 -22.58 8.23
CA ASP A 228 -38.33 -21.79 9.27
C ASP A 228 -37.86 -20.31 9.21
N PRO A 229 -38.79 -19.34 9.10
CA PRO A 229 -38.42 -17.93 8.94
C PRO A 229 -37.56 -17.37 10.08
N PHE A 230 -37.81 -17.77 11.33
CA PHE A 230 -37.06 -17.29 12.47
C PHE A 230 -35.64 -17.86 12.46
N TRP A 231 -35.51 -19.18 12.31
CA TRP A 231 -34.20 -19.82 12.25
C TRP A 231 -33.38 -19.42 11.02
N ARG A 232 -34.04 -19.09 9.90
CA ARG A 232 -33.37 -18.58 8.71
C ARG A 232 -32.71 -17.24 8.98
N LEU A 233 -33.38 -16.35 9.71
CA LEU A 233 -32.78 -15.06 10.11
C LEU A 233 -31.58 -15.25 11.02
N VAL A 234 -31.71 -16.14 12.02
CA VAL A 234 -30.59 -16.49 12.91
C VAL A 234 -29.42 -17.06 12.11
N SER A 235 -29.68 -17.95 11.14
CA SER A 235 -28.66 -18.54 10.26
C SER A 235 -27.94 -17.47 9.43
N VAL A 236 -28.69 -16.61 8.73
CA VAL A 236 -28.14 -15.54 7.88
C VAL A 236 -27.33 -14.54 8.69
N SER A 237 -27.87 -14.03 9.80
CA SER A 237 -27.17 -13.08 10.67
C SER A 237 -25.96 -13.70 11.37
N GLY A 238 -26.04 -14.97 11.76
CA GLY A 238 -24.94 -15.72 12.36
C GLY A 238 -23.80 -15.95 11.38
N ALA A 239 -24.11 -16.42 10.16
CA ALA A 239 -23.14 -16.61 9.09
C ALA A 239 -22.46 -15.28 8.71
N ALA A 240 -23.24 -14.20 8.58
CA ALA A 240 -22.70 -12.88 8.27
C ALA A 240 -21.78 -12.36 9.39
N THR A 241 -22.16 -12.54 10.65
CA THR A 241 -21.33 -12.16 11.80
C THR A 241 -19.99 -12.91 11.81
N ALA A 242 -20.02 -14.22 11.61
CA ALA A 242 -18.81 -15.03 11.54
C ALA A 242 -17.90 -14.61 10.36
N ALA A 243 -18.49 -14.33 9.20
CA ALA A 243 -17.76 -13.86 8.03
C ALA A 243 -17.17 -12.46 8.24
N LEU A 244 -17.91 -11.50 8.83
CA LEU A 244 -17.40 -10.16 9.14
C LEU A 244 -16.19 -10.20 10.09
N LEU A 245 -16.25 -11.05 11.12
CA LEU A 245 -15.11 -11.26 12.02
C LEU A 245 -13.91 -11.83 11.27
N SER A 246 -14.14 -12.84 10.42
CA SER A 246 -13.10 -13.50 9.62
C SER A 246 -12.45 -12.53 8.64
N PHE A 247 -13.26 -11.78 7.87
CA PHE A 247 -12.77 -10.76 6.94
C PHE A 247 -12.01 -9.66 7.68
N GLY A 248 -12.51 -9.18 8.82
CA GLY A 248 -11.78 -8.21 9.63
C GLY A 248 -10.40 -8.70 10.08
N VAL A 249 -10.24 -9.98 10.44
CA VAL A 249 -8.94 -10.58 10.79
C VAL A 249 -8.05 -10.68 9.56
N ILE A 250 -8.59 -11.16 8.43
CA ILE A 250 -7.85 -11.34 7.18
C ILE A 250 -7.37 -9.99 6.64
N SER A 251 -8.24 -8.98 6.57
CA SER A 251 -7.89 -7.63 6.14
C SER A 251 -6.82 -7.01 7.03
N ALA A 252 -6.90 -7.22 8.34
CA ALA A 252 -5.87 -6.73 9.26
C ALA A 252 -4.53 -7.42 9.08
N TRP A 253 -4.54 -8.74 8.85
CA TRP A 253 -3.33 -9.50 8.59
C TRP A 253 -2.67 -9.07 7.28
N LEU A 254 -3.46 -8.91 6.22
CA LEU A 254 -2.99 -8.44 4.91
C LEU A 254 -2.46 -7.00 4.94
N GLY A 255 -3.09 -6.12 5.73
CA GLY A 255 -2.74 -4.71 5.83
C GLY A 255 -1.81 -4.34 7.00
N GLY A 256 -1.27 -5.32 7.74
CA GLY A 256 -0.38 -5.07 8.88
C GLY A 256 -1.03 -4.35 10.08
N ALA A 257 -2.37 -4.34 10.17
CA ALA A 257 -3.12 -3.61 11.19
C ALA A 257 -3.45 -4.48 12.42
N HIS A 258 -3.86 -3.84 13.52
CA HIS A 258 -4.29 -4.54 14.73
C HIS A 258 -5.61 -5.30 14.52
N LYS A 259 -5.56 -6.64 14.50
CA LYS A 259 -6.67 -7.56 14.20
C LYS A 259 -7.98 -7.22 14.91
N ILE A 260 -7.95 -7.05 16.23
CA ILE A 260 -9.18 -6.80 17.02
C ILE A 260 -9.88 -5.49 16.60
N LYS A 261 -9.12 -4.40 16.38
CA LYS A 261 -9.70 -3.10 16.03
C LYS A 261 -10.34 -3.13 14.65
N ALA A 262 -9.70 -3.83 13.70
CA ALA A 262 -10.24 -4.01 12.35
C ALA A 262 -11.51 -4.86 12.36
N SER A 263 -11.50 -6.01 13.02
CA SER A 263 -12.69 -6.87 13.15
C SER A 263 -13.85 -6.17 13.84
N LEU A 264 -13.59 -5.39 14.90
CA LEU A 264 -14.65 -4.65 15.59
C LEU A 264 -15.26 -3.58 14.69
N ARG A 265 -14.45 -2.85 13.91
CA ARG A 265 -14.93 -1.84 12.96
C ARG A 265 -15.86 -2.44 11.91
N VAL A 266 -15.43 -3.53 11.28
CA VAL A 266 -16.20 -4.22 10.23
C VAL A 266 -17.49 -4.81 10.80
N LEU A 267 -17.40 -5.44 11.97
CA LEU A 267 -18.56 -6.02 12.66
C LEU A 267 -19.60 -4.96 13.03
N LEU A 268 -19.18 -3.89 13.70
CA LEU A 268 -20.08 -2.82 14.15
C LEU A 268 -20.74 -2.12 12.96
N GLY A 269 -19.97 -1.79 11.92
CA GLY A 269 -20.50 -1.19 10.71
C GLY A 269 -21.53 -2.10 10.02
N GLY A 270 -21.22 -3.39 9.87
CA GLY A 270 -22.12 -4.37 9.29
C GLY A 270 -23.41 -4.56 10.10
N TRP A 271 -23.31 -4.65 11.42
CA TRP A 271 -24.46 -4.79 12.31
C TRP A 271 -25.39 -3.57 12.27
N ILE A 272 -24.82 -2.35 12.27
CA ILE A 272 -25.60 -1.12 12.13
C ILE A 272 -26.37 -1.13 10.81
N ALA A 273 -25.69 -1.44 9.69
CA ALA A 273 -26.34 -1.51 8.39
C ALA A 273 -27.50 -2.52 8.41
N MET A 274 -27.25 -3.76 8.84
CA MET A 274 -28.26 -4.81 8.94
C MET A 274 -29.45 -4.41 9.81
N ALA A 275 -29.20 -3.82 10.99
CA ALA A 275 -30.25 -3.40 11.91
C ALA A 275 -31.13 -2.30 11.33
N VAL A 276 -30.52 -1.30 10.67
CA VAL A 276 -31.24 -0.22 10.00
C VAL A 276 -32.09 -0.76 8.85
N THR A 277 -31.52 -1.60 7.98
CA THR A 277 -32.26 -2.12 6.82
C THR A 277 -33.39 -3.06 7.23
N PHE A 278 -33.17 -3.91 8.24
CA PHE A 278 -34.24 -4.73 8.85
C PHE A 278 -35.36 -3.85 9.43
N GLY A 279 -35.00 -2.77 10.13
CA GLY A 279 -35.95 -1.81 10.67
C GLY A 279 -36.80 -1.15 9.58
N VAL A 280 -36.17 -0.71 8.49
CA VAL A 280 -36.86 -0.18 7.30
C VAL A 280 -37.84 -1.21 6.73
N GLY A 281 -37.38 -2.44 6.52
CA GLY A 281 -38.21 -3.54 6.06
C GLY A 281 -39.46 -3.76 6.92
N LYS A 282 -39.26 -3.76 8.24
CA LYS A 282 -40.35 -3.86 9.21
C LYS A 282 -41.31 -2.68 9.09
N LEU A 283 -40.83 -1.44 8.95
CA LEU A 283 -41.70 -0.27 8.83
C LEU A 283 -42.60 -0.33 7.60
N PHE A 284 -42.06 -0.71 6.44
CA PHE A 284 -42.82 -0.72 5.18
C PHE A 284 -43.67 -1.99 4.97
N GLY A 285 -43.28 -3.11 5.57
CA GLY A 285 -44.06 -4.36 5.52
C GLY A 285 -45.37 -4.32 6.30
N HIS A 286 -45.58 -3.33 7.18
CA HIS A 286 -46.81 -3.16 7.95
C HIS A 286 -47.86 -2.27 7.25
N SER A 287 -47.77 -2.06 5.93
CA SER A 287 -48.82 -1.31 5.21
C SER A 287 -50.12 -2.14 5.22
N PRO A 288 -51.19 -1.67 5.89
CA PRO A 288 -52.44 -2.41 5.96
C PRO A 288 -53.18 -2.29 4.62
N GLU A 289 -53.51 -3.42 4.00
CA GLU A 289 -54.63 -3.50 3.05
C GLU A 289 -55.97 -3.43 3.80
#